data_AF-A0A2W2DMI5-F1
#
_entry.id   AF-A0A2W2DMI5-F1
#
_cell.length_a   1.000
_cell.length_b   1.000
_cell.length_c   1.000
_cell.angle_alpha   90.00
_cell.angle_beta   90.00
_cell.angle_gamma   90.00
#
_symmetry.space_group_name_H-M   'P 1'
#
loop_
_entity.id
_entity.type
_entity.pdbx_description
1 polymer ?
#
loop_
_entity_poly.entity_id
_entity_poly.type
_entity_poly.pdbx_seq_one_letter_code
_entity_poly.pdbx_strand_id
1 'polypeptide(L)' 'MSEWVCGCCGRWRVSVELIRGRHRYRLVHRYPSRFGGGKNVLGEVGTVAELEELLRRRTPLSLADLREAA' A
#
# COMPACT_ATOMS: atom_id res chain seq x y z
N MET A 1 3.04 2.50 -13.47
CA MET A 1 3.07 2.09 -12.05
C MET A 1 1.89 2.78 -11.41
N SER A 2 0.95 2.03 -10.86
CA SER A 2 -0.22 2.61 -10.18
C SER A 2 0.06 2.66 -8.69
N GLU A 3 -0.51 3.63 -7.99
CA GLU A 3 -0.43 3.71 -6.54
C GLU A 3 -1.85 3.85 -5.97
N TRP A 4 -2.14 3.08 -4.94
CA TRP A 4 -3.34 3.26 -4.13
C TRP A 4 -2.96 3.87 -2.79
N VAL A 5 -3.78 4.77 -2.28
CA VAL A 5 -3.55 5.46 -1.01
C VAL A 5 -4.79 5.34 -0.14
N CYS A 6 -4.61 5.29 1.18
CA CYS A 6 -5.75 5.30 2.07
C CYS A 6 -6.51 6.64 1.98
N GLY A 7 -7.83 6.56 1.86
CA GLY A 7 -8.70 7.74 1.72
C GLY A 7 -8.75 8.63 2.97
N CYS A 8 -8.29 8.15 4.12
CA CYS A 8 -8.37 8.89 5.39
C CYS A 8 -7.21 9.87 5.61
N CYS A 9 -5.97 9.51 5.25
CA CYS A 9 -4.79 10.35 5.54
C CYS A 9 -3.62 10.17 4.57
N GLY A 10 -3.73 9.29 3.57
CA GLY A 10 -2.68 9.03 2.58
C GLY A 10 -1.37 8.46 3.13
N ARG A 11 -1.32 8.06 4.41
CA ARG A 11 -0.11 7.50 5.04
C ARG A 11 0.15 6.07 4.59
N TRP A 12 -0.90 5.28 4.41
CA TRP A 12 -0.81 3.94 3.88
C TRP A 12 -0.90 4.00 2.37
N ARG A 13 0.05 3.36 1.69
CA ARG A 13 0.13 3.32 0.24
C ARG A 13 0.40 1.92 -0.25
N VAL A 14 -0.20 1.55 -1.37
CA VAL A 14 0.06 0.30 -2.07
C VAL A 14 0.57 0.65 -3.45
N SER A 15 1.84 0.36 -3.73
CA SER A 15 2.37 0.48 -5.09
C SER A 15 2.04 -0.80 -5.86
N VAL A 16 1.56 -0.64 -7.10
CA VAL A 16 1.21 -1.73 -8.01
C VAL A 16 2.17 -1.70 -9.20
N GLU A 17 2.94 -2.77 -9.32
CA GLU A 17 3.92 -2.98 -10.39
C GLU A 17 3.56 -4.23 -11.19
N LEU A 18 3.67 -4.17 -12.51
CA LEU A 18 3.57 -5.35 -13.39
C LEU A 18 4.98 -5.74 -13.83
N ILE A 19 5.50 -6.84 -13.30
CA ILE A 19 6.86 -7.33 -13.55
C ILE A 19 6.76 -8.68 -14.26
N ARG A 20 7.21 -8.74 -15.53
CA ARG A 20 7.18 -9.97 -16.36
C ARG A 20 5.78 -10.64 -16.37
N GLY A 21 4.73 -9.83 -16.51
CA GLY A 21 3.33 -10.30 -16.54
C GLY A 21 2.76 -10.68 -15.17
N ARG A 22 3.48 -10.46 -14.07
CA ARG A 22 3.00 -10.73 -12.71
C ARG A 22 2.82 -9.43 -11.94
N HIS A 23 1.68 -9.29 -11.26
CA HIS A 23 1.46 -8.16 -10.37
C HIS A 23 2.32 -8.29 -9.12
N ARG A 24 2.79 -7.15 -8.62
CA ARG A 24 3.42 -7.01 -7.31
C ARG A 24 2.77 -5.84 -6.61
N TYR A 25 2.23 -6.12 -5.43
CA TYR A 25 1.60 -5.15 -4.55
C TYR A 25 2.53 -4.91 -3.36
N ARG A 26 2.99 -3.67 -3.17
CA ARG A 26 3.90 -3.29 -2.08
C ARG A 26 3.17 -2.37 -1.11
N LEU A 27 2.95 -2.83 0.11
CA LEU A 27 2.36 -2.02 1.18
C LEU A 27 3.43 -1.18 1.87
N VAL A 28 3.20 0.13 1.92
CA VAL A 28 4.12 1.13 2.46
C VAL A 28 3.40 2.01 3.47
N HIS A 29 4.05 2.27 4.60
CA HIS A 29 3.66 3.30 5.54
C HIS A 29 4.56 4.52 5.39
N ARG A 30 3.99 5.69 5.10
CA ARG A 30 4.69 6.99 5.06
C ARG A 30 4.53 7.73 6.38
N TYR A 31 5.65 8.16 6.93
CA TYR A 31 5.65 9.00 8.13
C TYR A 31 5.48 10.48 7.75
N PRO A 32 4.83 11.28 8.60
CA PRO A 32 4.71 12.72 8.39
C PRO A 32 6.07 13.41 8.27
N SER A 33 6.20 14.36 7.34
CA SER A 33 7.43 15.16 7.14
C SER A 33 7.88 15.90 8.39
N ARG A 34 6.94 16.33 9.25
CA ARG A 34 7.22 16.99 10.54
C ARG A 34 8.05 16.14 11.51
N PHE A 35 8.15 14.82 11.29
CA PHE A 35 8.96 13.90 12.08
C PHE A 35 10.18 13.37 11.31
N GLY A 36 10.64 14.10 10.30
CA GLY A 36 11.72 13.66 9.39
C GLY A 36 11.22 12.87 8.18
N GLY A 37 9.93 12.55 8.12
CA GLY A 37 9.33 11.85 6.99
C GLY A 37 9.83 10.41 6.83
N GLY A 38 9.94 9.97 5.58
CA GLY A 38 10.38 8.61 5.24
C GLY A 38 9.24 7.63 4.99
N LYS A 39 9.63 6.40 4.67
CA LYS A 39 8.71 5.30 4.34
C LYS A 39 9.22 3.99 4.91
N ASN A 40 8.30 3.14 5.35
CA ASN A 40 8.57 1.78 5.77
C ASN A 40 7.78 0.80 4.88
N VAL A 41 8.46 -0.21 4.33
CA VAL A 41 7.81 -1.26 3.55
C VAL A 41 7.37 -2.36 4.52
N LEU A 42 6.07 -2.63 4.58
CA LEU A 42 5.51 -3.60 5.52
C LEU A 42 5.31 -4.99 4.93
N GLY A 43 5.30 -5.09 3.61
CA GLY A 43 5.20 -6.36 2.91
C GLY A 43 4.98 -6.19 1.42
N GLU A 44 5.20 -7.28 0.70
CA GLU A 44 5.01 -7.38 -0.73
C GLU A 44 4.38 -8.72 -1.08
N VAL A 45 3.42 -8.70 -2.00
CA VAL A 45 2.63 -9.87 -2.38
C VAL A 45 2.30 -9.86 -3.87
N GLY A 46 1.89 -11.01 -4.43
CA GLY A 46 1.68 -11.18 -5.86
C GLY A 46 0.22 -11.08 -6.32
N THR A 47 -0.72 -11.16 -5.38
CA THR A 47 -2.15 -11.23 -5.67
C THR A 47 -2.98 -10.28 -4.80
N VAL A 48 -4.20 -9.98 -5.24
CA VAL A 48 -5.14 -9.13 -4.50
C VAL A 48 -5.59 -9.79 -3.19
N ALA A 49 -5.79 -11.11 -3.17
CA ALA A 49 -6.17 -11.84 -1.96
C ALA A 49 -5.07 -11.81 -0.88
N GLU A 50 -3.82 -12.01 -1.29
CA GLU A 50 -2.68 -11.86 -0.37
C GLU A 50 -2.51 -10.41 0.10
N LEU A 51 -2.85 -9.43 -0.72
CA LEU A 51 -2.85 -8.02 -0.33
C LEU A 51 -3.90 -7.74 0.74
N GLU A 52 -5.11 -8.26 0.58
CA GLU A 52 -6.17 -8.14 1.59
C GLU A 52 -5.75 -8.75 2.93
N GLU A 53 -5.13 -9.94 2.91
CA GLU A 53 -4.55 -10.57 4.09
C GLU A 53 -3.46 -9.71 4.74
N LEU A 54 -2.55 -9.17 3.91
CA LEU A 54 -1.46 -8.33 4.37
C LEU A 54 -1.98 -7.05 5.04
N LEU A 55 -2.98 -6.41 4.43
CA LEU A 55 -3.64 -5.21 4.96
C LEU A 55 -4.26 -5.52 6.33
N ARG A 56 -5.01 -6.62 6.45
CA ARG A 56 -5.64 -7.05 7.70
C ARG A 56 -4.63 -7.31 8.82
N ARG A 57 -3.46 -7.85 8.49
CA ARG A 57 -2.41 -8.17 9.48
C ARG A 57 -1.59 -6.97 9.93
N ARG A 58 -1.39 -5.99 9.06
CA ARG A 58 -0.40 -4.91 9.27
C ARG A 58 -1.02 -3.54 9.50
N THR A 59 -2.30 -3.38 9.20
CA THR A 59 -2.98 -2.08 9.17
C THR A 59 -4.44 -2.23 9.60
N PRO A 60 -5.11 -1.13 9.98
CA PRO A 60 -6.56 -1.14 10.19
C PRO A 60 -7.38 -1.04 8.89
N LEU A 61 -6.75 -1.15 7.71
CA LEU A 61 -7.40 -0.90 6.43
C LEU A 61 -7.88 -2.18 5.74
N SER A 62 -8.88 -2.02 4.90
CA SER A 62 -9.33 -2.96 3.88
C SER A 62 -9.04 -2.42 2.47
N LEU A 63 -9.29 -3.23 1.43
CA LEU A 63 -9.21 -2.77 0.05
C LEU A 63 -10.18 -1.62 -0.25
N ALA A 64 -11.35 -1.59 0.39
CA ALA A 64 -12.35 -0.54 0.20
C ALA A 64 -11.90 0.84 0.75
N ASP A 65 -10.93 0.87 1.65
CA ASP A 65 -10.38 2.11 2.20
C ASP A 65 -9.31 2.74 1.30
N LEU A 66 -8.87 2.01 0.27
CA LEU A 66 -7.87 2.44 -0.69
C LEU A 66 -8.52 3.12 -1.89
N ARG A 67 -7.86 4.17 -2.39
CA ARG A 67 -8.25 4.91 -3.59
C ARG A 67 -7.04 5.06 -4.50
N GLU A 68 -7.25 5.10 -5.81
CA GLU A 68 -6.18 5.44 -6.74
C GLU A 68 -5.63 6.84 -6.43
N ALA A 69 -4.31 6.94 -6.37
CA ALA A 69 -3.61 8.21 -6.30
C ALA A 69 -3.77 8.91 -7.65
N ALA A 70 -4.26 10.15 -7.63
CA ALA A 70 -4.32 11.03 -8.79
C ALA A 70 -2.93 11.52 -9.22
#